data_AF-A0A1I2LQV0-F1
#
_entry.id   AF-A0A1I2LQV0-F1
#
_cell.length_a   1.000
_cell.length_b   1.000
_cell.length_c   1.000
_cell.angle_alpha   90.00
_cell.angle_beta   90.00
_cell.angle_gamma   90.00
#
_symmetry.space_group_name_H-M   'P 1'
#
loop_
_entity.id
_entity.type
_entity.pdbx_description
1 polymer ?
#
loop_
_entity_poly.entity_id
_entity_poly.type
_entity_poly.pdbx_seq_one_letter_code
_entity_poly.pdbx_strand_id
1 'polypeptide(L)'
;MKEKHSLETYDKLAIGGIFYLEESIRYLNTALKNDFASILFSNALKDLEPNESDKNIIEKVKLPDNHIDVLQSEIPDILTNETTDYMVKEWENARKLAESKKHKFDQDHRIESIEILGHLNNYGFFLETLINRHLLYLNQTGIIDNFSYRRISVAKVMERLIYIFKDDLRNNTVQLNEIQNLFRLRNKTVHFTPDNAQSLKPKISELNQIWNQTTILLKKLEKIENFNEEKFSDILDYYIKGIKNTWC
;
A
#
# COMPACT_ATOMS: atom_id res chain seq x y z
N MET A 1 27.07 -27.93 -17.35
CA MET A 1 27.58 -26.87 -16.44
C MET A 1 26.40 -26.32 -15.67
N LYS A 2 26.39 -26.40 -14.33
CA LYS A 2 25.41 -25.64 -13.54
C LYS A 2 25.81 -24.17 -13.68
N GLU A 3 25.00 -23.34 -14.34
CA GLU A 3 25.12 -21.89 -14.23
C GLU A 3 24.85 -21.54 -12.77
N LYS A 4 25.91 -21.49 -11.96
CA LYS A 4 25.83 -21.02 -10.58
C LYS A 4 25.62 -19.52 -10.70
N HIS A 5 24.39 -19.02 -10.46
CA HIS A 5 24.22 -17.57 -10.45
C HIS A 5 25.18 -16.99 -9.40
N SER A 6 25.82 -15.89 -9.78
CA SER A 6 26.78 -15.21 -8.92
C SER A 6 26.10 -14.73 -7.65
N LEU A 7 26.90 -14.59 -6.57
CA LEU A 7 26.48 -13.93 -5.33
C LEU A 7 25.83 -12.57 -5.61
N GLU A 8 26.36 -11.85 -6.62
CA GLU A 8 25.82 -10.60 -7.14
C GLU A 8 24.32 -10.65 -7.48
N THR A 9 23.80 -11.80 -7.93
CA THR A 9 22.36 -11.93 -8.22
C THR A 9 21.53 -11.89 -6.94
N TYR A 10 21.99 -12.55 -5.87
CA TYR A 10 21.32 -12.48 -4.57
C TYR A 10 21.40 -11.10 -3.95
N ASP A 11 22.54 -10.42 -4.09
CA ASP A 11 22.74 -9.06 -3.60
C ASP A 11 21.79 -8.09 -4.30
N LYS A 12 21.65 -8.18 -5.64
CA LYS A 12 20.69 -7.36 -6.40
C LYS A 12 19.25 -7.61 -5.97
N LEU A 13 18.87 -8.87 -5.70
CA LEU A 13 17.54 -9.20 -5.20
C LEU A 13 17.31 -8.69 -3.77
N ALA A 14 18.33 -8.74 -2.92
CA ALA A 14 18.26 -8.20 -1.56
C ALA A 14 18.08 -6.68 -1.57
N ILE A 15 18.92 -5.96 -2.33
CA ILE A 15 18.84 -4.51 -2.50
C ILE A 15 17.48 -4.13 -3.11
N GLY A 16 17.03 -4.84 -4.14
CA GLY A 16 15.71 -4.62 -4.74
C GLY A 16 14.57 -4.82 -3.74
N GLY A 17 14.65 -5.86 -2.90
CA GLY A 17 13.69 -6.09 -1.83
C GLY A 17 13.62 -4.91 -0.85
N ILE A 18 14.77 -4.44 -0.36
CA ILE A 18 14.85 -3.28 0.56
C ILE A 18 14.23 -2.05 -0.10
N PHE A 19 14.62 -1.74 -1.33
CA PHE A 19 14.08 -0.62 -2.09
C PHE A 19 12.54 -0.65 -2.16
N TYR A 20 11.96 -1.80 -2.53
CA TYR A 20 10.51 -1.94 -2.61
C TYR A 20 9.83 -1.81 -1.25
N LEU A 21 10.44 -2.31 -0.17
CA LEU A 21 9.90 -2.15 1.17
C LEU A 21 9.90 -0.67 1.60
N GLU A 22 11.03 0.02 1.42
CA GLU A 22 11.17 1.44 1.75
C GLU A 22 10.16 2.31 1.00
N GLU A 23 10.05 2.12 -0.31
CA GLU A 23 9.10 2.85 -1.14
C GLU A 23 7.65 2.54 -0.72
N SER A 24 7.35 1.29 -0.41
CA SER A 24 6.04 0.88 0.09
C SER A 24 5.66 1.62 1.37
N ILE A 25 6.59 1.74 2.32
CA ILE A 25 6.37 2.42 3.60
C ILE A 25 6.31 3.94 3.41
N ARG A 26 7.08 4.51 2.48
CA ARG A 26 7.01 5.92 2.10
C ARG A 26 5.62 6.29 1.59
N TYR A 27 5.08 5.52 0.64
CA TYR A 27 3.73 5.75 0.10
C TYR A 27 2.63 5.60 1.16
N LEU A 28 2.74 4.62 2.06
CA LEU A 28 1.78 4.45 3.16
C LEU A 28 1.80 5.66 4.10
N ASN A 29 2.98 6.15 4.47
CA ASN A 29 3.10 7.35 5.30
C ASN A 29 2.46 8.57 4.63
N THR A 30 2.69 8.76 3.33
CA THR A 30 2.06 9.85 2.58
C THR A 30 0.54 9.71 2.56
N ALA A 31 0.02 8.50 2.32
CA ALA A 31 -1.41 8.23 2.33
C ALA A 31 -2.06 8.57 3.68
N LEU A 32 -1.45 8.12 4.79
CA LEU A 32 -1.97 8.38 6.13
C LEU A 32 -1.86 9.86 6.54
N LYS A 33 -0.82 10.57 6.08
CA LYS A 33 -0.72 12.03 6.25
C LYS A 33 -1.84 12.76 5.52
N ASN A 34 -2.14 12.37 4.29
CA ASN A 34 -3.21 12.98 3.50
C ASN A 34 -4.59 12.72 4.09
N ASP A 35 -4.84 11.50 4.57
CA ASP A 35 -6.07 11.17 5.30
C ASP A 35 -6.20 12.04 6.57
N PHE A 36 -5.12 12.19 7.35
CA PHE A 36 -5.13 13.01 8.56
C PHE A 36 -5.32 14.50 8.24
N ALA A 37 -4.66 15.01 7.19
CA ALA A 37 -4.87 16.37 6.70
C ALA A 37 -6.34 16.59 6.29
N SER A 38 -6.95 15.60 5.63
CA SER A 38 -8.36 15.65 5.23
C SER A 38 -9.30 15.71 6.44
N ILE A 39 -9.00 14.97 7.51
CA ILE A 39 -9.74 15.05 8.79
C ILE A 39 -9.61 16.45 9.42
N LEU A 40 -8.38 16.98 9.50
CA LEU A 40 -8.12 18.31 10.07
C LEU A 40 -8.84 19.40 9.28
N PHE A 41 -8.73 19.35 7.95
CA PHE A 41 -9.39 20.29 7.06
C PHE A 41 -10.92 20.21 7.17
N SER A 42 -11.47 18.99 7.17
CA SER A 42 -12.92 18.79 7.34
C SER A 42 -13.43 19.32 8.68
N ASN A 43 -12.63 19.27 9.74
CA ASN A 43 -12.98 19.86 11.02
C ASN A 43 -12.89 21.39 10.99
N ALA A 44 -11.89 21.98 10.33
CA ALA A 44 -11.80 23.43 10.16
C ALA A 44 -12.98 23.99 9.35
N LEU A 45 -13.44 23.26 8.33
CA LEU A 45 -14.58 23.68 7.51
C LEU A 45 -15.93 23.62 8.21
N LYS A 46 -16.09 22.83 9.29
CA LYS A 46 -17.37 22.79 10.02
C LYS A 46 -17.75 24.14 10.63
N ASP A 47 -16.75 24.97 10.91
CA ASP A 47 -16.94 26.28 11.53
C ASP A 47 -17.01 27.41 10.48
N LEU A 48 -16.90 27.08 9.18
CA LEU A 48 -16.97 28.04 8.10
C LEU A 48 -18.43 28.27 7.67
N GLU A 49 -19.00 29.41 8.04
CA GLU A 49 -20.29 29.85 7.53
C GLU A 49 -20.13 30.56 6.17
N PRO A 50 -20.91 30.21 5.14
CA PRO A 50 -20.93 30.94 3.87
C PRO A 50 -21.33 32.39 4.10
N ASN A 51 -20.59 33.33 3.51
CA ASN A 51 -20.92 34.73 3.62
C ASN A 51 -22.18 35.06 2.78
N GLU A 52 -22.79 36.23 3.00
CA GLU A 52 -23.98 36.65 2.25
C GLU A 52 -23.74 36.72 0.74
N SER A 53 -22.52 36.99 0.29
CA SER A 53 -22.17 37.00 -1.14
C SER A 53 -22.19 35.58 -1.73
N ASP A 54 -21.66 34.59 -1.02
CA ASP A 54 -21.68 33.18 -1.41
C ASP A 54 -23.13 32.67 -1.54
N LYS A 55 -24.00 33.00 -0.57
CA LYS A 55 -25.43 32.64 -0.61
C LYS A 55 -26.14 33.24 -1.83
N ASN A 56 -25.89 34.52 -2.10
CA ASN A 56 -26.47 35.22 -3.25
C ASN A 56 -26.01 34.65 -4.61
N ILE A 57 -24.81 34.07 -4.69
CA ILE A 57 -24.32 33.40 -5.89
C ILE A 57 -25.07 32.07 -6.04
N ILE A 58 -25.09 31.23 -5.00
CA ILE A 58 -25.73 29.90 -5.00
C ILE A 58 -27.20 29.99 -5.42
N GLU A 59 -27.95 30.96 -4.90
CA GLU A 59 -29.37 31.16 -5.26
C GLU A 59 -29.60 31.47 -6.74
N LYS A 60 -28.60 32.02 -7.42
CA LYS A 60 -28.68 32.41 -8.84
C LYS A 60 -28.18 31.31 -9.78
N VAL A 61 -27.44 30.32 -9.27
CA VAL A 61 -26.92 29.22 -10.08
C VAL A 61 -28.03 28.22 -10.36
N LYS A 62 -28.35 28.04 -11.65
CA LYS A 62 -29.24 26.98 -12.12
C LYS A 62 -28.39 25.86 -12.70
N LEU A 63 -28.35 24.72 -12.00
CA LEU A 63 -27.71 23.52 -12.50
C LEU A 63 -28.65 22.79 -13.45
N PRO A 64 -28.15 22.21 -14.55
CA PRO A 64 -28.94 21.34 -15.42
C PRO A 64 -29.49 20.12 -14.67
N ASP A 65 -30.67 19.64 -15.08
CA ASP A 65 -31.36 18.53 -14.40
C ASP A 65 -30.74 17.14 -14.71
N ASN A 66 -29.90 17.03 -15.74
CA ASN A 66 -29.29 15.76 -16.15
C ASN A 66 -27.75 15.79 -16.02
N HIS A 67 -27.16 14.64 -15.71
CA HIS A 67 -25.72 14.53 -15.44
C HIS A 67 -24.82 14.84 -16.65
N ILE A 68 -25.27 14.58 -17.87
CA ILE A 68 -24.50 14.86 -19.09
C ILE A 68 -24.41 16.37 -19.30
N ASP A 69 -25.52 17.07 -19.15
CA ASP A 69 -25.60 18.52 -19.29
C ASP A 69 -24.80 19.22 -18.18
N VAL A 70 -24.81 18.68 -16.96
CA VAL A 70 -23.97 19.18 -15.85
C VAL A 70 -22.48 19.11 -16.21
N LEU A 71 -22.02 17.99 -16.76
CA LEU A 71 -20.61 17.80 -17.14
C LEU A 71 -20.20 18.68 -18.33
N GLN A 72 -21.15 19.07 -19.17
CA GLN A 72 -20.91 19.92 -20.34
C GLN A 72 -21.13 21.41 -20.07
N SER A 73 -21.76 21.75 -18.93
CA SER A 73 -22.07 23.13 -18.57
C SER A 73 -20.87 23.86 -17.96
N GLU A 74 -20.72 25.14 -18.33
CA GLU A 74 -19.86 26.07 -17.60
C GLU A 74 -20.59 26.49 -16.33
N ILE A 75 -20.37 25.72 -15.25
CA ILE A 75 -20.90 26.05 -13.93
C ILE A 75 -20.05 27.19 -13.36
N PRO A 76 -20.63 28.36 -13.05
CA PRO A 76 -19.89 29.47 -12.47
C PRO A 76 -19.38 29.11 -11.07
N ASP A 77 -18.26 29.71 -10.67
CA ASP A 77 -17.71 29.53 -9.33
C ASP A 77 -18.74 29.92 -8.28
N ILE A 78 -19.11 28.95 -7.44
CA ILE A 78 -20.17 29.08 -6.42
C ILE A 78 -19.67 29.70 -5.11
N LEU A 79 -18.36 29.94 -5.00
CA LEU A 79 -17.70 30.52 -3.84
C LEU A 79 -16.99 31.80 -4.25
N THR A 80 -17.02 32.80 -3.37
CA THR A 80 -16.19 33.99 -3.51
C THR A 80 -14.70 33.66 -3.40
N ASN A 81 -13.85 34.55 -3.95
CA ASN A 81 -12.40 34.43 -3.83
C ASN A 81 -11.94 34.42 -2.36
N GLU A 82 -12.61 35.18 -1.49
CA GLU A 82 -12.29 35.21 -0.05
C GLU A 82 -12.49 33.85 0.61
N THR A 83 -13.65 33.22 0.38
CA THR A 83 -13.96 31.88 0.89
C THR A 83 -13.01 30.83 0.30
N THR A 84 -12.72 30.93 -1.00
CA THR A 84 -11.76 30.03 -1.68
C THR A 84 -10.34 30.17 -1.10
N ASP A 85 -9.86 31.40 -0.91
CA ASP A 85 -8.54 31.67 -0.32
C ASP A 85 -8.45 31.16 1.12
N TYR A 86 -9.53 31.28 1.89
CA TYR A 86 -9.61 30.70 3.23
C TYR A 86 -9.48 29.17 3.17
N MET A 87 -10.25 28.51 2.31
CA MET A 87 -10.19 27.05 2.14
C MET A 87 -8.79 26.58 1.72
N VAL A 88 -8.13 27.30 0.80
CA VAL A 88 -6.75 26.98 0.39
C VAL A 88 -5.78 27.09 1.58
N LYS A 89 -5.87 28.18 2.36
CA LYS A 89 -5.02 28.36 3.55
C LYS A 89 -5.25 27.28 4.60
N GLU A 90 -6.50 26.92 4.86
CA GLU A 90 -6.82 25.87 5.82
C GLU A 90 -6.35 24.50 5.35
N TRP A 91 -6.43 24.21 4.05
CA TRP A 91 -5.85 22.98 3.48
C TRP A 91 -4.31 22.95 3.66
N GLU A 92 -3.62 24.05 3.35
CA GLU A 92 -2.17 24.14 3.57
C GLU A 92 -1.79 23.98 5.05
N ASN A 93 -2.55 24.59 5.96
CA ASN A 93 -2.36 24.47 7.39
C ASN A 93 -2.57 23.02 7.86
N ALA A 94 -3.65 22.38 7.41
CA ALA A 94 -3.94 20.98 7.71
C ALA A 94 -2.82 20.05 7.25
N ARG A 95 -2.25 20.27 6.06
CA ARG A 95 -1.10 19.51 5.54
C ARG A 95 0.15 19.70 6.42
N LYS A 96 0.52 20.94 6.75
CA LYS A 96 1.68 21.23 7.63
C LYS A 96 1.51 20.60 9.01
N LEU A 97 0.29 20.62 9.56
CA LEU A 97 -0.02 19.98 10.84
C LEU A 97 0.07 18.45 10.74
N ALA A 98 -0.44 17.85 9.67
CA ALA A 98 -0.36 16.41 9.47
C ALA A 98 1.08 15.90 9.26
N GLU A 99 1.98 16.74 8.75
CA GLU A 99 3.40 16.40 8.63
C GLU A 99 4.15 16.36 9.96
N SER A 100 3.73 17.20 10.93
CA SER A 100 4.44 17.43 12.19
C SER A 100 3.82 16.72 13.39
N LYS A 101 2.52 16.41 13.33
CA LYS A 101 1.79 15.76 14.42
C LYS A 101 1.61 14.26 14.17
N LYS A 102 1.53 13.50 15.27
CA LYS A 102 1.11 12.11 15.27
C LYS A 102 -0.41 12.02 15.36
N HIS A 103 -0.98 10.99 14.76
CA HIS A 103 -2.40 10.71 14.82
C HIS A 103 -2.63 9.21 14.90
N LYS A 104 -3.57 8.74 15.71
CA LYS A 104 -3.84 7.32 15.87
C LYS A 104 -5.15 6.99 15.18
N PHE A 105 -5.07 6.38 14.00
CA PHE A 105 -6.20 5.86 13.28
C PHE A 105 -6.71 4.59 13.96
N ASP A 106 -8.03 4.46 14.03
CA ASP A 106 -8.66 3.22 14.46
C ASP A 106 -8.34 2.06 13.51
N GLN A 107 -8.37 0.83 14.02
CA GLN A 107 -8.11 -0.37 13.21
C GLN A 107 -9.10 -0.51 12.03
N ASP A 108 -10.32 0.03 12.18
CA ASP A 108 -11.35 0.03 11.15
C ASP A 108 -11.25 1.20 10.16
N HIS A 109 -10.31 2.14 10.37
CA HIS A 109 -10.07 3.25 9.44
C HIS A 109 -9.74 2.71 8.05
N ARG A 110 -10.42 3.25 7.04
CA ARG A 110 -10.23 2.92 5.64
C ARG A 110 -9.36 3.99 5.00
N ILE A 111 -8.23 3.57 4.43
CA ILE A 111 -7.32 4.52 3.80
C ILE A 111 -7.92 4.98 2.47
N GLU A 112 -8.16 6.29 2.33
CA GLU A 112 -8.82 6.86 1.16
C GLU A 112 -7.86 7.50 0.17
N SER A 113 -6.70 7.96 0.65
CA SER A 113 -5.68 8.59 -0.19
C SER A 113 -5.19 7.69 -1.33
N ILE A 114 -5.07 8.26 -2.53
CA ILE A 114 -4.64 7.56 -3.75
C ILE A 114 -3.24 6.94 -3.65
N GLU A 115 -2.38 7.48 -2.79
CA GLU A 115 -1.03 6.99 -2.53
C GLU A 115 -1.00 5.57 -1.94
N ILE A 116 -2.13 5.06 -1.43
CA ILE A 116 -2.24 3.65 -1.01
C ILE A 116 -1.93 2.68 -2.15
N LEU A 117 -2.16 3.08 -3.41
CA LEU A 117 -1.78 2.34 -4.60
C LEU A 117 -0.27 2.04 -4.62
N GLY A 118 0.54 3.04 -4.26
CA GLY A 118 1.99 2.93 -4.20
C GLY A 118 2.44 1.97 -3.10
N HIS A 119 1.78 1.99 -1.94
CA HIS A 119 2.06 1.04 -0.85
C HIS A 119 1.82 -0.40 -1.30
N LEU A 120 0.62 -0.70 -1.80
CA LEU A 120 0.19 -2.05 -2.17
C LEU A 120 1.03 -2.64 -3.31
N ASN A 121 1.36 -1.82 -4.31
CA ASN A 121 2.22 -2.23 -5.42
C ASN A 121 3.62 -2.60 -4.96
N ASN A 122 4.28 -1.67 -4.27
CA ASN A 122 5.65 -1.87 -3.83
C ASN A 122 5.75 -2.98 -2.77
N TYR A 123 4.76 -3.12 -1.87
CA TYR A 123 4.75 -4.22 -0.90
C TYR A 123 4.62 -5.58 -1.58
N GLY A 124 3.77 -5.67 -2.61
CA GLY A 124 3.66 -6.88 -3.42
C GLY A 124 4.96 -7.22 -4.16
N PHE A 125 5.67 -6.22 -4.70
CA PHE A 125 6.98 -6.40 -5.34
C PHE A 125 8.07 -6.81 -4.36
N PHE A 126 8.08 -6.25 -3.14
CA PHE A 126 8.96 -6.66 -2.06
C PHE A 126 8.83 -8.17 -1.79
N LEU A 127 7.61 -8.64 -1.54
CA LEU A 127 7.36 -10.06 -1.26
C LEU A 127 7.69 -10.94 -2.46
N GLU A 128 7.30 -10.54 -3.67
CA GLU A 128 7.61 -11.25 -4.91
C GLU A 128 9.12 -11.39 -5.15
N THR A 129 9.89 -10.36 -4.83
CA THR A 129 11.36 -10.36 -4.95
C THR A 129 12.00 -11.39 -4.01
N LEU A 130 11.57 -11.43 -2.75
CA LEU A 130 12.09 -12.39 -1.76
C LEU A 130 11.69 -13.83 -2.07
N ILE A 131 10.48 -14.05 -2.60
CA ILE A 131 10.07 -15.37 -3.08
C ILE A 131 10.94 -15.83 -4.26
N ASN A 132 11.24 -14.94 -5.21
CA ASN A 132 12.12 -15.25 -6.33
C ASN A 132 13.54 -15.58 -5.87
N ARG A 133 14.06 -14.80 -4.91
CA ARG A 133 15.33 -15.06 -4.27
C ARG A 133 15.38 -16.42 -3.60
N HIS A 134 14.31 -16.79 -2.90
CA HIS A 134 14.21 -18.10 -2.27
C HIS A 134 14.18 -19.25 -3.27
N LEU A 135 13.37 -19.15 -4.34
CA LEU A 135 13.33 -20.18 -5.39
C LEU A 135 14.70 -20.37 -6.05
N LEU A 136 15.43 -19.28 -6.27
CA LEU A 136 16.79 -19.32 -6.77
C LEU A 136 17.71 -20.09 -5.82
N TYR A 137 17.61 -19.82 -4.51
CA TYR A 137 18.35 -20.53 -3.46
C TYR A 137 18.07 -22.05 -3.51
N LEU A 138 16.80 -22.45 -3.56
CA LEU A 138 16.41 -23.86 -3.59
C LEU A 138 16.99 -24.58 -4.83
N ASN A 139 17.00 -23.93 -5.99
CA ASN A 139 17.55 -24.49 -7.22
C ASN A 139 19.08 -24.65 -7.13
N GLN A 140 19.77 -23.63 -6.62
CA GLN A 140 21.24 -23.65 -6.53
C GLN A 140 21.77 -24.65 -5.52
N THR A 141 21.08 -24.81 -4.39
CA THR A 141 21.41 -25.79 -3.35
C THR A 141 20.99 -27.21 -3.73
N GLY A 142 20.25 -27.38 -4.84
CA GLY A 142 19.80 -28.68 -5.32
C GLY A 142 18.64 -29.26 -4.52
N ILE A 143 17.98 -28.46 -3.68
CA ILE A 143 16.73 -28.84 -2.99
C ILE A 143 15.62 -29.06 -4.02
N ILE A 144 15.62 -28.25 -5.09
CA ILE A 144 14.77 -28.48 -6.27
C ILE A 144 15.64 -28.62 -7.52
N ASP A 145 15.17 -29.42 -8.47
CA ASP A 145 15.84 -29.58 -9.75
C ASP A 145 15.54 -28.41 -10.71
N ASN A 146 16.38 -28.26 -11.73
CA ASN A 146 16.28 -27.16 -12.69
C ASN A 146 15.00 -27.21 -13.55
N PHE A 147 14.45 -28.40 -13.80
CA PHE A 147 13.19 -28.53 -14.54
C PHE A 147 12.02 -28.00 -13.70
N SER A 148 11.96 -28.39 -12.42
CA SER A 148 11.00 -27.85 -11.45
C SER A 148 11.14 -26.34 -11.30
N TYR A 149 12.37 -25.84 -11.13
CA TYR A 149 12.65 -24.41 -11.01
C TYR A 149 12.14 -23.61 -12.22
N ARG A 150 12.48 -24.01 -13.45
CA ARG A 150 12.07 -23.31 -14.69
C ARG A 150 10.55 -23.20 -14.82
N ARG A 151 9.81 -24.20 -14.36
CA ARG A 151 8.35 -24.19 -14.40
C ARG A 151 7.76 -23.28 -13.33
N ILE A 152 8.26 -23.34 -12.10
CA ILE A 152 7.70 -22.59 -10.98
C ILE A 152 8.14 -21.11 -10.97
N SER A 153 9.32 -20.79 -11.51
CA SER A 153 9.85 -19.41 -11.51
C SER A 153 9.02 -18.41 -12.32
N VAL A 154 8.32 -18.89 -13.36
CA VAL A 154 7.44 -18.06 -14.21
C VAL A 154 5.97 -18.08 -13.76
N ALA A 155 5.66 -18.83 -12.71
CA ALA A 155 4.31 -18.99 -12.19
C ALA A 155 3.84 -17.75 -11.43
N LYS A 156 2.54 -17.65 -11.15
CA LYS A 156 2.01 -16.56 -10.30
C LYS A 156 2.60 -16.65 -8.89
N VAL A 157 2.73 -15.52 -8.20
CA VAL A 157 3.35 -15.48 -6.86
C VAL A 157 2.66 -16.45 -5.88
N MET A 158 1.34 -16.55 -5.94
CA MET A 158 0.59 -17.50 -5.09
C MET A 158 0.95 -18.96 -5.37
N GLU A 159 1.15 -19.34 -6.63
CA GLU A 159 1.56 -20.69 -7.02
C GLU A 159 2.98 -20.99 -6.51
N ARG A 160 3.88 -20.00 -6.59
CA ARG A 160 5.23 -20.08 -6.01
C ARG A 160 5.20 -20.28 -4.50
N LEU A 161 4.37 -19.51 -3.79
CA LEU A 161 4.19 -19.65 -2.34
C LEU A 161 3.63 -21.01 -1.95
N ILE A 162 2.60 -21.50 -2.65
CA ILE A 162 2.03 -22.83 -2.42
C ILE A 162 3.10 -23.91 -2.63
N TYR A 163 3.94 -23.77 -3.65
CA TYR A 163 5.03 -24.71 -3.90
C TYR A 163 6.07 -24.71 -2.78
N ILE A 164 6.54 -23.53 -2.35
CA ILE A 164 7.53 -23.38 -1.28
C ILE A 164 6.99 -23.90 0.05
N PHE A 165 5.76 -23.51 0.41
CA PHE A 165 5.15 -23.81 1.70
C PHE A 165 4.23 -25.04 1.69
N LYS A 166 4.33 -25.92 0.70
CA LYS A 166 3.41 -27.07 0.51
C LYS A 166 3.24 -27.92 1.78
N ASP A 167 4.33 -28.18 2.49
CA ASP A 167 4.32 -29.04 3.68
C ASP A 167 3.83 -28.28 4.90
N ASP A 168 4.17 -26.99 5.00
CA ASP A 168 3.66 -26.09 6.04
C ASP A 168 2.15 -25.85 5.93
N LEU A 169 1.62 -25.78 4.71
CA LEU A 169 0.20 -25.66 4.43
C LEU A 169 -0.55 -26.94 4.80
N ARG A 170 0.00 -28.11 4.46
CA ARG A 170 -0.57 -29.41 4.86
C ARG A 170 -0.62 -29.57 6.39
N ASN A 171 0.37 -29.01 7.08
CA ASN A 171 0.48 -29.07 8.54
C ASN A 171 -0.17 -27.87 9.24
N ASN A 172 -0.86 -26.97 8.53
CA ASN A 172 -1.50 -25.75 9.05
C ASN A 172 -0.55 -24.82 9.85
N THR A 173 0.76 -24.86 9.58
CA THR A 173 1.73 -23.97 10.24
C THR A 173 1.87 -22.61 9.54
N VAL A 174 1.34 -22.51 8.32
CA VAL A 174 1.29 -21.28 7.51
C VAL A 174 -0.10 -21.15 6.90
N GLN A 175 -0.63 -19.93 6.87
CA GLN A 175 -1.84 -19.58 6.13
C GLN A 175 -1.47 -18.53 5.07
N LEU A 176 -2.08 -18.60 3.90
CA LEU A 176 -1.78 -17.68 2.79
C LEU A 176 -2.93 -16.70 2.50
N ASN A 177 -4.00 -16.72 3.32
CA ASN A 177 -5.21 -15.91 3.10
C ASN A 177 -4.88 -14.41 3.03
N GLU A 178 -4.07 -13.91 3.97
CA GLU A 178 -3.70 -12.49 3.99
C GLU A 178 -2.78 -12.12 2.83
N ILE A 179 -1.89 -13.03 2.42
CA ILE A 179 -1.04 -12.80 1.25
C ILE A 179 -1.87 -12.81 -0.04
N GLN A 180 -2.87 -13.69 -0.13
CA GLN A 180 -3.84 -13.65 -1.22
C GLN A 180 -4.62 -12.33 -1.22
N ASN A 181 -4.98 -11.81 -0.05
CA ASN A 181 -5.63 -10.50 0.08
C ASN A 181 -4.72 -9.38 -0.45
N LEU A 182 -3.43 -9.38 -0.07
CA LEU A 182 -2.44 -8.44 -0.61
C LEU A 182 -2.39 -8.47 -2.15
N PHE A 183 -2.26 -9.65 -2.75
CA PHE A 183 -2.19 -9.75 -4.22
C PHE A 183 -3.52 -9.41 -4.89
N ARG A 184 -4.66 -9.64 -4.24
CA ARG A 184 -5.97 -9.16 -4.71
C ARG A 184 -6.02 -7.63 -4.72
N LEU A 185 -5.57 -6.98 -3.64
CA LEU A 185 -5.50 -5.52 -3.54
C LEU A 185 -4.55 -4.95 -4.59
N ARG A 186 -3.34 -5.51 -4.75
CA ARG A 186 -2.39 -5.14 -5.80
C ARG A 186 -2.97 -5.29 -7.21
N ASN A 187 -3.69 -6.37 -7.51
CA ASN A 187 -4.25 -6.53 -8.85
C ASN A 187 -5.29 -5.43 -9.18
N LYS A 188 -6.01 -4.94 -8.17
CA LYS A 188 -6.93 -3.80 -8.33
C LYS A 188 -6.19 -2.48 -8.57
N THR A 189 -4.98 -2.30 -8.04
CA THR A 189 -4.18 -1.09 -8.32
C THR A 189 -3.66 -1.07 -9.75
N VAL A 190 -3.32 -2.23 -10.30
CA VAL A 190 -2.83 -2.37 -11.69
C VAL A 190 -3.95 -2.11 -12.70
N HIS A 191 -5.17 -2.55 -12.39
CA HIS A 191 -6.36 -2.31 -13.21
C HIS A 191 -7.25 -1.24 -12.57
N PHE A 192 -6.77 0.00 -12.51
CA PHE A 192 -7.45 1.09 -11.81
C PHE A 192 -8.69 1.60 -12.57
N THR A 193 -9.78 0.83 -12.49
CA THR A 193 -11.11 1.16 -13.04
C THR A 193 -11.92 2.02 -12.07
N PRO A 194 -13.03 2.66 -12.50
CA PRO A 194 -13.91 3.41 -11.60
C PRO A 194 -14.38 2.60 -10.37
N ASP A 195 -14.76 1.33 -10.56
CA ASP A 195 -15.16 0.44 -9.45
C ASP A 195 -14.02 0.17 -8.46
N ASN A 196 -12.78 0.06 -8.97
CA ASN A 196 -11.61 -0.11 -8.13
C ASN A 196 -11.23 1.17 -7.40
N ALA A 197 -11.40 2.34 -8.03
CA ALA A 197 -11.20 3.63 -7.37
C ALA A 197 -12.14 3.81 -6.16
N GLN A 198 -13.37 3.31 -6.24
CA GLN A 198 -14.30 3.34 -5.10
C GLN A 198 -14.02 2.25 -4.05
N SER A 199 -13.72 1.02 -4.50
CA SER A 199 -13.64 -0.15 -3.62
C SER A 199 -12.27 -0.39 -2.98
N LEU A 200 -11.20 0.22 -3.49
CA LEU A 200 -9.85 0.04 -2.97
C LEU A 200 -9.57 0.99 -1.81
N LYS A 201 -10.18 0.68 -0.66
CA LYS A 201 -9.99 1.39 0.59
C LYS A 201 -9.67 0.38 1.71
N PRO A 202 -8.44 -0.17 1.73
CA PRO A 202 -8.07 -1.19 2.70
C PRO A 202 -8.11 -0.61 4.11
N LYS A 203 -8.47 -1.45 5.08
CA LYS A 203 -8.44 -1.09 6.50
C LYS A 203 -7.04 -1.21 7.09
N ILE A 204 -6.74 -0.42 8.12
CA ILE A 204 -5.53 -0.58 8.93
C ILE A 204 -5.39 -2.01 9.48
N SER A 205 -6.50 -2.61 9.94
CA SER A 205 -6.52 -3.99 10.43
C SER A 205 -6.10 -5.01 9.37
N GLU A 206 -6.55 -4.83 8.12
CA GLU A 206 -6.21 -5.71 7.00
C GLU A 206 -4.71 -5.61 6.67
N LEU A 207 -4.14 -4.40 6.66
CA LEU A 207 -2.71 -4.21 6.47
C LEU A 207 -1.89 -4.86 7.59
N ASN A 208 -2.30 -4.69 8.85
CA ASN A 208 -1.66 -5.33 9.99
C ASN A 208 -1.63 -6.86 9.87
N GLN A 209 -2.71 -7.48 9.41
CA GLN A 209 -2.81 -8.92 9.18
C GLN A 209 -1.86 -9.37 8.06
N ILE A 210 -1.82 -8.64 6.94
CA ILE A 210 -0.89 -8.88 5.83
C ILE A 210 0.56 -8.83 6.31
N TRP A 211 0.93 -7.81 7.07
CA TRP A 211 2.28 -7.62 7.58
C TRP A 211 2.70 -8.74 8.54
N ASN A 212 1.84 -9.10 9.49
CA ASN A 212 2.10 -10.20 10.42
C ASN A 212 2.32 -11.53 9.68
N GLN A 213 1.48 -11.83 8.69
CA GLN A 213 1.63 -13.04 7.88
C GLN A 213 2.92 -13.00 7.05
N THR A 214 3.28 -11.82 6.52
CA THR A 214 4.53 -11.63 5.78
C THR A 214 5.74 -11.89 6.66
N THR A 215 5.80 -11.33 7.88
CA THR A 215 6.87 -11.58 8.85
C THR A 215 7.03 -13.08 9.14
N ILE A 216 5.92 -13.83 9.29
CA ILE A 216 5.96 -15.29 9.49
C ILE A 216 6.61 -16.00 8.30
N LEU A 217 6.23 -15.63 7.07
CA LEU A 217 6.81 -16.21 5.87
C LEU A 217 8.31 -15.90 5.78
N LEU A 218 8.70 -14.65 5.97
CA LEU A 218 10.10 -14.23 5.89
C LEU A 218 10.99 -14.99 6.87
N LYS A 219 10.56 -15.13 8.13
CA LYS A 219 11.31 -15.90 9.15
C LYS A 219 11.54 -17.35 8.73
N LYS A 220 10.58 -17.97 8.02
CA LYS A 220 10.73 -19.33 7.49
C LYS A 220 11.73 -19.38 6.32
N LEU A 221 11.65 -18.44 5.38
CA LEU A 221 12.61 -18.36 4.27
C LEU A 221 14.03 -18.14 4.78
N GLU A 222 14.22 -17.16 5.68
CA GLU A 222 15.50 -16.78 6.27
C GLU A 222 16.16 -17.90 7.06
N LYS A 223 15.35 -18.73 7.74
CA LYS A 223 15.83 -19.91 8.47
C LYS A 223 16.39 -20.97 7.52
N ILE A 224 15.78 -21.15 6.36
CA ILE A 224 16.23 -22.10 5.35
C ILE A 224 17.48 -21.56 4.63
N GLU A 225 17.43 -20.30 4.20
CA GLU A 225 18.50 -19.64 3.45
C GLU A 225 19.77 -19.48 4.28
N ASN A 226 19.60 -19.11 5.56
CA ASN A 226 20.68 -18.89 6.52
C ASN A 226 21.80 -17.97 6.02
N PHE A 227 21.46 -16.94 5.25
CA PHE A 227 22.40 -15.92 4.83
C PHE A 227 22.88 -15.08 6.02
N ASN A 228 24.17 -14.71 5.99
CA ASN A 228 24.82 -13.84 6.98
C ASN A 228 24.60 -12.36 6.63
N GLU A 229 23.34 -11.94 6.63
CA GLU A 229 22.88 -10.59 6.33
C GLU A 229 21.81 -10.19 7.35
N GLU A 230 21.46 -8.89 7.37
CA GLU A 230 20.32 -8.41 8.14
C GLU A 230 19.02 -9.08 7.67
N LYS A 231 18.19 -9.52 8.61
CA LYS A 231 16.97 -10.25 8.29
C LYS A 231 15.89 -9.28 7.81
N PHE A 232 15.29 -9.57 6.65
CA PHE A 232 14.15 -8.83 6.11
C PHE A 232 12.96 -8.81 7.07
N SER A 233 12.78 -9.87 7.86
CA SER A 233 11.75 -9.91 8.88
C SER A 233 11.98 -8.88 9.99
N ASP A 234 13.23 -8.65 10.41
CA ASP A 234 13.59 -7.63 11.40
C ASP A 234 13.44 -6.22 10.82
N ILE A 235 13.87 -6.01 9.57
CA ILE A 235 13.71 -4.73 8.85
C ILE A 235 12.22 -4.39 8.70
N LEU A 236 11.40 -5.36 8.29
CA LEU A 236 9.95 -5.19 8.19
C LEU A 236 9.33 -4.84 9.55
N ASP A 237 9.69 -5.57 10.61
CA ASP A 237 9.20 -5.32 11.97
C ASP A 237 9.59 -3.91 12.46
N TYR A 238 10.78 -3.40 12.08
CA TYR A 238 11.20 -2.02 12.36
C TYR A 238 10.27 -1.00 11.71
N TYR A 239 9.99 -1.12 10.40
CA TYR A 239 9.08 -0.20 9.71
C TYR A 239 7.66 -0.27 10.25
N ILE A 240 7.14 -1.47 10.52
CA ILE A 240 5.80 -1.65 11.09
C ILE A 240 5.70 -0.96 12.45
N LYS A 241 6.71 -1.10 13.32
CA LYS A 241 6.76 -0.39 14.60
C LYS A 241 6.72 1.13 14.40
N GLY A 242 7.47 1.64 13.42
CA GLY A 242 7.45 3.05 13.05
C GLY A 242 6.06 3.55 12.63
N ILE A 243 5.38 2.80 11.75
CA ILE A 243 4.01 3.08 11.33
C ILE A 243 3.07 3.05 12.52
N LYS A 244 3.07 1.98 13.32
CA LYS A 244 2.21 1.87 14.49
C LYS A 244 2.44 3.02 15.45
N ASN A 245 3.68 3.31 15.83
CA ASN A 245 4.00 4.41 16.75
C ASN A 245 3.50 5.79 16.28
N THR A 246 3.39 6.00 14.97
CA THR A 246 2.96 7.27 14.39
C THR A 246 1.46 7.31 14.10
N TRP A 247 0.90 6.20 13.62
CA TRP A 247 -0.39 6.12 12.94
C TRP A 247 -1.43 5.17 13.57
N CYS A 248 -1.04 4.21 14.43
CA CYS A 248 -1.95 3.15 14.93
C CYS A 248 -1.86 2.89 16.44
#